data_AF-A0A497GBU5-F1
#
_entry.id   AF-A0A497GBU5-F1
#
_cell.length_a   1.000
_cell.length_b   1.000
_cell.length_c   1.000
_cell.angle_alpha   90.00
_cell.angle_beta   90.00
_cell.angle_gamma   90.00
#
_symmetry.space_group_name_H-M   'P 1'
#
loop_
_entity.id
_entity.type
_entity.pdbx_description
1 polymer ?
#
loop_
_entity_poly.entity_id
_entity_poly.type
_entity_poly.pdbx_seq_one_letter_code
_entity_poly.pdbx_strand_id
1 'polypeptide(L)'
;MCFKAEEESVTVSSLEPVARVLRSAGQEVRLRILDLLATGGPATFSAMMSKLNLSSGKLNFHLRKLREAGLIAIDSTGLYYLTELGRWIAARVRELEQLNVSSPPQASLVDYRGVSRRVGIGELVHRLVAGRLISASEAEELIARLYSRLSRGGVPVSEEILMLLAEAELAKSGSGGTLNYVCIPGECRDLLLKSYIDPGYKLVREELCASIANLKALRMLSPPLYEYQLKGLVLVRRPAYSLVGAQAAIVRLSGGTRLARIISKLADSVGELVVVLDEVGEVLEDVSTLDGLLPPGKLTVVVPHEVSCAWEAKGIGLVLHSWDAWGAETAAWIHVINSPVPLLLSRGSKVPSVSLAELPIPEPGEAYILPLRLSVPLTTLHAEVEERGVDALQLLERIAQESARACEGAPTPLLDSSLRSVVNRYEVLKPQLALTGFEAAMRMHHGALAPARLAELARRFWRHVSSSLEEVDVVAALPEEELYSVARAEGFNPLSCLSLSTRRSLEEQAVLEGAVQGALRGGSAWPILARSYLTFERLNRILKIAERHGVKRLTFHLEFTACRACRNVGAGLRGICSFCLSASVSHLIRPLTLYKPLDSIASEALEEYRSRLSLEELEEG
;
A
#
# COMPACT_ATOMS: atom_id res chain seq x y z
N MET A 1 -39.00 50.20 -27.82
CA MET A 1 -39.50 48.82 -28.03
C MET A 1 -38.98 47.97 -26.89
N CYS A 2 -39.87 47.56 -25.97
CA CYS A 2 -39.54 46.70 -24.84
C CYS A 2 -39.21 45.29 -25.35
N PHE A 3 -38.03 44.78 -24.99
CA PHE A 3 -37.69 43.38 -25.16
C PHE A 3 -38.46 42.56 -24.11
N LYS A 4 -39.31 41.64 -24.58
CA LYS A 4 -39.93 40.62 -23.75
C LYS A 4 -38.85 39.61 -23.34
N ALA A 5 -38.70 39.40 -22.04
CA ALA A 5 -38.01 38.24 -21.50
C ALA A 5 -38.86 37.00 -21.78
N GLU A 6 -38.26 35.97 -22.39
CA GLU A 6 -38.82 34.63 -22.43
C GLU A 6 -38.52 33.96 -21.09
N GLU A 7 -39.57 33.66 -20.32
CA GLU A 7 -39.49 32.81 -19.14
C GLU A 7 -39.32 31.35 -19.60
N GLU A 8 -38.14 30.78 -19.38
CA GLU A 8 -37.91 29.33 -19.45
C GLU A 8 -38.69 28.63 -18.31
N SER A 9 -39.66 27.81 -18.69
CA SER A 9 -40.42 26.98 -17.74
C SER A 9 -39.54 25.87 -17.16
N VAL A 10 -39.27 25.94 -15.85
CA VAL A 10 -38.63 24.87 -15.08
C VAL A 10 -39.54 23.62 -15.09
N THR A 11 -39.11 22.54 -15.76
CA THR A 11 -39.78 21.25 -15.70
C THR A 11 -39.54 20.59 -14.35
N VAL A 12 -40.54 20.59 -13.47
CA VAL A 12 -40.56 19.81 -12.23
C VAL A 12 -40.47 18.32 -12.58
N SER A 13 -39.45 17.61 -12.08
CA SER A 13 -39.31 16.17 -12.33
C SER A 13 -40.48 15.40 -11.69
N SER A 14 -41.32 14.78 -12.52
CA SER A 14 -42.46 13.98 -12.05
C SER A 14 -42.00 12.76 -11.25
N LEU A 15 -42.47 12.64 -10.00
CA LEU A 15 -42.27 11.45 -9.14
C LEU A 15 -43.19 10.28 -9.52
N GLU A 16 -44.02 10.42 -10.57
CA GLU A 16 -44.97 9.39 -10.99
C GLU A 16 -44.31 8.04 -11.34
N PRO A 17 -43.12 7.98 -11.97
CA PRO A 17 -42.41 6.71 -12.17
C PRO A 17 -42.04 6.02 -10.86
N VAL A 18 -41.62 6.78 -9.85
CA VAL A 18 -41.23 6.26 -8.51
C VAL A 18 -42.46 5.72 -7.78
N ALA A 19 -43.55 6.48 -7.77
CA ALA A 19 -44.80 6.07 -7.13
C ALA A 19 -45.38 4.80 -7.78
N ARG A 20 -45.25 4.67 -9.10
CA ARG A 20 -45.64 3.45 -9.84
C ARG A 20 -44.85 2.23 -9.41
N VAL A 21 -43.53 2.36 -9.23
CA VAL A 21 -42.67 1.26 -8.75
C VAL A 21 -43.07 0.84 -7.34
N LEU A 22 -43.26 1.79 -6.42
CA LEU A 22 -43.63 1.49 -5.04
C LEU A 22 -45.01 0.82 -4.93
N ARG A 23 -46.03 1.31 -5.66
CA ARG A 23 -47.35 0.66 -5.71
C ARG A 23 -47.29 -0.75 -6.29
N SER A 24 -46.46 -0.96 -7.30
CA SER A 24 -46.25 -2.27 -7.92
C SER A 24 -45.42 -3.21 -7.05
N ALA A 25 -44.54 -2.74 -6.17
CA ALA A 25 -43.79 -3.61 -5.26
C ALA A 25 -44.54 -3.90 -3.95
N GLY A 26 -45.25 -2.93 -3.38
CA GLY A 26 -45.73 -2.92 -1.99
C GLY A 26 -46.85 -3.89 -1.60
N GLN A 27 -47.06 -4.98 -2.34
CA GLN A 27 -48.00 -6.04 -1.95
C GLN A 27 -47.23 -7.31 -1.60
N GLU A 28 -47.60 -7.94 -0.49
CA GLU A 28 -46.87 -9.06 0.12
C GLU A 28 -46.48 -10.17 -0.87
N VAL A 29 -47.42 -10.61 -1.72
CA VAL A 29 -47.15 -11.67 -2.70
C VAL A 29 -46.09 -11.26 -3.72
N ARG A 30 -46.07 -9.98 -4.13
CA ARG A 30 -45.05 -9.45 -5.06
C ARG A 30 -43.70 -9.30 -4.38
N LEU A 31 -43.65 -8.90 -3.11
CA LEU A 31 -42.42 -8.90 -2.32
C LEU A 31 -41.84 -10.31 -2.18
N ARG A 32 -42.68 -11.32 -1.92
CA ARG A 32 -42.27 -12.72 -1.86
C ARG A 32 -41.76 -13.27 -3.20
N ILE A 33 -42.34 -12.83 -4.32
CA ILE A 33 -41.82 -13.16 -5.67
C ILE A 33 -40.43 -12.54 -5.87
N LEU A 34 -40.27 -11.25 -5.53
CA LEU A 34 -38.98 -10.56 -5.64
C LEU A 34 -37.90 -11.21 -4.76
N ASP A 35 -38.27 -11.58 -3.53
CA ASP A 35 -37.38 -12.23 -2.57
C ASP A 35 -36.95 -13.64 -3.03
N LEU A 36 -37.88 -14.43 -3.58
CA LEU A 36 -37.60 -15.75 -4.14
C LEU A 36 -36.63 -15.67 -5.31
N LEU A 37 -36.79 -14.69 -6.21
CA LEU A 37 -35.89 -14.49 -7.34
C LEU A 37 -34.53 -13.91 -6.90
N ALA A 38 -34.50 -13.14 -5.81
CA ALA A 38 -33.26 -12.60 -5.23
C ALA A 38 -32.44 -13.67 -4.49
N THR A 39 -33.08 -14.61 -3.79
CA THR A 39 -32.41 -15.73 -3.08
C THR A 39 -32.12 -16.92 -3.99
N GLY A 40 -33.07 -17.31 -4.82
CA GLY A 40 -33.05 -18.56 -5.57
C GLY A 40 -32.60 -18.44 -7.02
N GLY A 41 -32.33 -17.22 -7.51
CA GLY A 41 -32.02 -16.95 -8.90
C GLY A 41 -33.23 -17.07 -9.84
N PRO A 42 -33.01 -17.06 -11.16
CA PRO A 42 -34.07 -17.14 -12.15
C PRO A 42 -34.93 -18.40 -12.00
N ALA A 43 -36.25 -18.27 -12.13
CA ALA A 43 -37.18 -19.37 -11.86
C ALA A 43 -38.28 -19.50 -12.93
N THR A 44 -38.71 -20.73 -13.19
CA THR A 44 -39.87 -20.99 -14.07
C THR A 44 -41.18 -20.65 -13.38
N PHE A 45 -42.23 -20.44 -14.16
CA PHE A 45 -43.59 -20.22 -13.65
C PHE A 45 -44.05 -21.36 -12.72
N SER A 46 -43.80 -22.61 -13.10
CA SER A 46 -44.15 -23.80 -12.30
C SER A 46 -43.36 -23.87 -10.99
N ALA A 47 -42.06 -23.52 -11.01
CA ALA A 47 -41.23 -23.50 -9.80
C ALA A 47 -41.67 -22.42 -8.81
N MET A 48 -42.01 -21.22 -9.30
CA MET A 48 -42.58 -20.16 -8.47
C MET A 48 -43.96 -20.52 -7.91
N MET A 49 -44.82 -21.15 -8.72
CA MET A 49 -46.14 -21.61 -8.29
C MET A 49 -46.05 -22.60 -7.13
N SER A 50 -45.15 -23.58 -7.26
CA SER A 50 -44.89 -24.59 -6.21
C SER A 50 -44.33 -23.95 -4.95
N LYS A 51 -43.29 -23.11 -5.06
CA LYS A 51 -42.62 -22.49 -3.89
C LYS A 51 -43.48 -21.44 -3.15
N LEU A 52 -44.36 -20.74 -3.87
CA LEU A 52 -45.18 -19.67 -3.29
C LEU A 52 -46.59 -20.12 -2.92
N ASN A 53 -46.98 -21.35 -3.27
CA ASN A 53 -48.32 -21.92 -3.07
C ASN A 53 -49.45 -20.99 -3.59
N LEU A 54 -49.33 -20.57 -4.86
CA LEU A 54 -50.27 -19.66 -5.52
C LEU A 54 -51.01 -20.36 -6.65
N SER A 55 -52.26 -19.97 -6.93
CA SER A 55 -52.96 -20.42 -8.12
C SER A 55 -52.37 -19.79 -9.39
N SER A 56 -52.49 -20.49 -10.53
CA SER A 56 -51.98 -20.03 -11.83
C SER A 56 -52.48 -18.62 -12.20
N GLY A 57 -53.76 -18.34 -12.02
CA GLY A 57 -54.34 -17.02 -12.30
C GLY A 57 -53.78 -15.91 -11.40
N LYS A 58 -53.55 -16.21 -10.12
CA LYS A 58 -53.01 -15.25 -9.15
C LYS A 58 -51.54 -14.94 -9.43
N LEU A 59 -50.72 -15.97 -9.69
CA LEU A 59 -49.31 -15.79 -10.01
C LEU A 59 -49.12 -14.99 -11.31
N ASN A 60 -49.88 -15.31 -12.37
CA ASN A 60 -49.82 -14.59 -13.64
C ASN A 60 -50.15 -13.09 -13.47
N PHE A 61 -51.19 -12.78 -12.69
CA PHE A 61 -51.54 -11.40 -12.36
C PHE A 61 -50.39 -10.63 -11.68
N HIS A 62 -49.73 -11.22 -10.69
CA HIS A 62 -48.63 -10.59 -9.97
C HIS A 62 -47.38 -10.42 -10.84
N LEU A 63 -47.02 -11.43 -11.64
CA LEU A 63 -45.88 -11.36 -12.55
C LEU A 63 -46.10 -10.28 -13.63
N ARG A 64 -47.30 -10.17 -14.18
CA ARG A 64 -47.65 -9.10 -15.12
C ARG A 64 -47.43 -7.71 -14.52
N LYS A 65 -47.90 -7.48 -13.28
CA LYS A 65 -47.74 -6.19 -12.59
C LYS A 65 -46.28 -5.85 -12.29
N LEU A 66 -45.47 -6.84 -11.92
CA LEU A 66 -44.03 -6.65 -11.70
C LEU A 66 -43.28 -6.38 -13.02
N ARG A 67 -43.70 -7.00 -14.13
CA ARG A 67 -43.15 -6.73 -15.47
C ARG A 67 -43.52 -5.35 -15.99
N GLU A 68 -44.79 -4.95 -15.86
CA GLU A 68 -45.27 -3.61 -16.22
C GLU A 68 -44.51 -2.49 -15.46
N ALA A 69 -44.03 -2.79 -14.25
CA ALA A 69 -43.22 -1.89 -13.44
C ALA A 69 -41.71 -2.00 -13.70
N GLY A 70 -41.28 -2.87 -14.60
CA GLY A 70 -39.87 -3.08 -14.92
C GLY A 70 -39.06 -3.72 -13.79
N LEU A 71 -39.68 -4.42 -12.85
CA LEU A 71 -39.01 -5.07 -11.71
C LEU A 71 -38.54 -6.49 -12.03
N ILE A 72 -39.21 -7.16 -12.96
CA ILE A 72 -38.82 -8.50 -13.42
C ILE A 72 -38.91 -8.57 -14.95
N ALA A 73 -38.16 -9.51 -15.53
CA ALA A 73 -38.21 -9.84 -16.94
C ALA A 73 -38.25 -11.37 -17.13
N ILE A 74 -38.50 -11.82 -18.36
CA ILE A 74 -38.50 -13.23 -18.74
C ILE A 74 -37.49 -13.40 -19.88
N ASP A 75 -36.65 -14.43 -19.81
CA ASP A 75 -35.69 -14.74 -20.87
C ASP A 75 -36.29 -15.62 -21.97
N SER A 76 -35.50 -15.91 -23.00
CA SER A 76 -35.90 -16.75 -24.14
C SER A 76 -36.19 -18.21 -23.76
N THR A 77 -35.81 -18.64 -22.56
CA THR A 77 -36.06 -19.99 -22.03
C THR A 77 -37.29 -20.07 -21.13
N GLY A 78 -37.94 -18.93 -20.87
CA GLY A 78 -39.12 -18.84 -20.01
C GLY A 78 -38.80 -18.68 -18.52
N LEU A 79 -37.55 -18.36 -18.16
CA LEU A 79 -37.15 -18.09 -16.78
C LEU A 79 -37.42 -16.62 -16.44
N TYR A 80 -38.08 -16.41 -15.30
CA TYR A 80 -38.28 -15.09 -14.74
C TYR A 80 -37.06 -14.69 -13.91
N TYR A 81 -36.57 -13.46 -14.09
CA TYR A 81 -35.42 -12.92 -13.37
C TYR A 81 -35.65 -11.46 -12.96
N LEU A 82 -34.91 -11.01 -11.94
CA LEU A 82 -34.94 -9.61 -11.49
C LEU A 82 -34.21 -8.70 -12.47
N THR A 83 -34.80 -7.55 -12.81
CA THR A 83 -34.08 -6.46 -13.46
C THR A 83 -33.14 -5.76 -12.46
N GLU A 84 -32.34 -4.80 -12.92
CA GLU A 84 -31.51 -3.98 -12.02
C GLU A 84 -32.35 -3.24 -10.96
N LEU A 85 -33.47 -2.65 -11.38
CA LEU A 85 -34.42 -2.01 -10.47
C LEU A 85 -35.09 -3.00 -9.50
N GLY A 86 -35.43 -4.21 -9.98
CA GLY A 86 -35.97 -5.28 -9.15
C GLY A 86 -35.02 -5.75 -8.06
N ARG A 87 -33.72 -5.89 -8.39
CA ARG A 87 -32.67 -6.23 -7.43
C ARG A 87 -32.52 -5.16 -6.35
N TRP A 88 -32.55 -3.88 -6.75
CA TRP A 88 -32.46 -2.76 -5.82
C TRP A 88 -33.63 -2.73 -4.82
N ILE A 89 -34.87 -2.90 -5.31
CA ILE A 89 -36.07 -2.95 -4.46
C ILE A 89 -36.04 -4.16 -3.51
N ALA A 90 -35.69 -5.35 -4.00
CA ALA A 90 -35.61 -6.55 -3.16
C ALA A 90 -34.59 -6.39 -2.02
N ALA A 91 -33.45 -5.74 -2.29
CA ALA A 91 -32.45 -5.44 -1.26
C ALA A 91 -32.98 -4.49 -0.19
N ARG A 92 -33.69 -3.41 -0.56
CA ARG A 92 -34.28 -2.46 0.41
C ARG A 92 -35.36 -3.09 1.28
N VAL A 93 -36.14 -4.02 0.72
CA VAL A 93 -37.18 -4.75 1.46
C VAL A 93 -36.56 -5.63 2.55
N ARG A 94 -35.44 -6.31 2.26
CA ARG A 94 -34.72 -7.10 3.28
C ARG A 94 -34.08 -6.24 4.36
N GLU A 95 -33.59 -5.06 4.02
CA GLU A 95 -33.11 -4.10 5.02
C GLU A 95 -34.22 -3.65 5.95
N LEU A 96 -35.43 -3.40 5.41
CA LEU A 96 -36.61 -3.09 6.22
C LEU A 96 -37.04 -4.26 7.11
N GLU A 97 -36.96 -5.51 6.62
CA GLU A 97 -37.20 -6.71 7.45
C GLU A 97 -36.16 -6.81 8.58
N GLN A 98 -34.89 -6.53 8.30
CA GLN A 98 -33.83 -6.53 9.33
C GLN A 98 -34.04 -5.45 10.41
N LEU A 99 -34.69 -4.34 10.08
CA LEU A 99 -35.10 -3.31 11.04
C LEU A 99 -36.34 -3.72 11.88
N ASN A 100 -37.11 -4.73 11.45
CA ASN A 100 -38.39 -5.13 12.04
C ASN A 100 -38.33 -6.41 12.90
N VAL A 101 -37.19 -7.12 12.97
CA VAL A 101 -37.07 -8.40 13.69
C VAL A 101 -36.57 -8.19 15.13
N SER A 102 -37.46 -8.38 16.11
CA SER A 102 -37.22 -8.32 17.56
C SER A 102 -36.45 -9.53 18.14
N SER A 103 -35.39 -10.00 17.49
CA SER A 103 -34.46 -10.98 18.07
C SER A 103 -33.13 -10.31 18.37
N PRO A 104 -32.46 -10.62 19.49
CA PRO A 104 -31.16 -10.03 19.79
C PRO A 104 -30.22 -10.33 18.62
N PRO A 105 -29.53 -9.32 18.08
CA PRO A 105 -28.72 -9.48 16.88
C PRO A 105 -27.65 -10.55 17.13
N GLN A 106 -27.59 -11.54 16.24
CA GLN A 106 -26.54 -12.56 16.23
C GLN A 106 -25.54 -12.21 15.13
N ALA A 107 -24.27 -12.15 15.48
CA ALA A 107 -23.19 -11.98 14.53
C ALA A 107 -22.66 -13.37 14.11
N SER A 108 -22.63 -13.64 12.81
CA SER A 108 -21.84 -14.73 12.25
C SER A 108 -20.40 -14.25 12.15
N LEU A 109 -19.57 -14.66 13.10
CA LEU A 109 -18.17 -14.29 13.22
C LEU A 109 -17.26 -15.46 12.85
N VAL A 110 -15.98 -15.16 12.70
CA VAL A 110 -14.91 -16.14 12.50
C VAL A 110 -13.91 -15.94 13.63
N ASP A 111 -13.50 -17.03 14.28
CA ASP A 111 -12.41 -16.95 15.27
C ASP A 111 -11.04 -16.83 14.59
N TYR A 112 -9.99 -16.60 15.38
CA TYR A 112 -8.60 -16.54 14.91
C TYR A 112 -8.13 -17.77 14.11
N ARG A 113 -8.86 -18.88 14.13
CA ARG A 113 -8.54 -20.12 13.38
C ARG A 113 -9.32 -20.24 12.08
N GLY A 114 -10.14 -19.25 11.73
CA GLY A 114 -10.98 -19.30 10.54
C GLY A 114 -12.29 -20.08 10.72
N VAL A 115 -12.65 -20.45 11.96
CA VAL A 115 -13.87 -21.24 12.23
C VAL A 115 -15.05 -20.30 12.45
N SER A 116 -16.13 -20.49 11.68
CA SER A 116 -17.34 -19.67 11.80
C SER A 116 -18.11 -20.04 13.07
N ARG A 117 -18.53 -19.02 13.82
CA ARG A 117 -19.32 -19.12 15.05
C ARG A 117 -20.44 -18.11 15.02
N ARG A 118 -21.63 -18.51 15.42
CA ARG A 118 -22.71 -17.57 15.73
C ARG A 118 -22.56 -17.12 17.17
N VAL A 119 -22.34 -15.84 17.36
CA VAL A 119 -22.12 -15.22 18.67
C VAL A 119 -23.22 -14.18 18.88
N GLY A 120 -23.88 -14.22 20.04
CA GLY A 120 -24.86 -13.18 20.40
C GLY A 120 -24.14 -11.86 20.66
N ILE A 121 -24.66 -10.74 20.16
CA ILE A 121 -24.02 -9.44 20.41
C ILE A 121 -23.92 -9.15 21.92
N GLY A 122 -24.91 -9.57 22.73
CA GLY A 122 -24.84 -9.47 24.20
C GLY A 122 -23.64 -10.19 24.84
N GLU A 123 -23.15 -11.29 24.24
CA GLU A 123 -21.94 -11.99 24.70
C GLU A 123 -20.67 -11.17 24.41
N LEU A 124 -20.63 -10.47 23.29
CA LEU A 124 -19.53 -9.57 22.91
C LEU A 124 -19.55 -8.32 23.80
N VAL A 125 -20.72 -7.74 24.02
CA VAL A 125 -20.95 -6.60 24.93
C VAL A 125 -20.48 -6.92 26.33
N HIS A 126 -20.85 -8.08 26.87
CA HIS A 126 -20.41 -8.51 28.19
C HIS A 126 -18.88 -8.53 28.31
N ARG A 127 -18.19 -9.05 27.29
CA ARG A 127 -16.71 -9.08 27.24
C ARG A 127 -16.09 -7.69 27.10
N LEU A 128 -16.75 -6.78 26.38
CA LEU A 128 -16.31 -5.41 26.15
C LEU A 128 -16.47 -4.52 27.41
N VAL A 129 -17.54 -4.75 28.17
CA VAL A 129 -17.96 -3.94 29.34
C VAL A 129 -17.37 -4.48 30.65
N ALA A 130 -16.96 -5.76 30.72
CA ALA A 130 -16.38 -6.35 31.92
C ALA A 130 -15.20 -5.53 32.47
N GLY A 131 -15.38 -4.92 33.65
CA GLY A 131 -14.37 -4.10 34.32
C GLY A 131 -14.22 -2.67 33.80
N ARG A 132 -15.19 -2.13 33.05
CA ARG A 132 -15.16 -0.77 32.47
C ARG A 132 -16.44 0.02 32.76
N LEU A 133 -16.35 1.36 32.79
CA LEU A 133 -17.48 2.29 33.00
C LEU A 133 -18.18 2.63 31.66
N ILE A 134 -18.77 1.63 31.00
CA ILE A 134 -19.46 1.77 29.71
C ILE A 134 -20.87 1.19 29.82
N SER A 135 -21.88 1.84 29.23
CA SER A 135 -23.23 1.27 29.21
C SER A 135 -23.32 0.10 28.22
N ALA A 136 -24.01 -0.97 28.62
CA ALA A 136 -24.23 -2.13 27.75
C ALA A 136 -24.95 -1.75 26.44
N SER A 137 -25.86 -0.78 26.49
CA SER A 137 -26.59 -0.27 25.33
C SER A 137 -25.68 0.43 24.31
N GLU A 138 -24.74 1.26 24.76
CA GLU A 138 -23.78 1.94 23.87
C GLU A 138 -22.82 0.94 23.23
N ALA A 139 -22.36 -0.05 24.00
CA ALA A 139 -21.52 -1.13 23.50
C ALA A 139 -22.25 -2.02 22.49
N GLU A 140 -23.54 -2.31 22.72
CA GLU A 140 -24.38 -3.12 21.84
C GLU A 140 -24.61 -2.43 20.50
N GLU A 141 -24.98 -1.15 20.53
CA GLU A 141 -25.18 -0.36 19.31
C GLU A 141 -23.87 -0.23 18.52
N LEU A 142 -22.75 -0.01 19.21
CA LEU A 142 -21.44 0.07 18.60
C LEU A 142 -21.04 -1.24 17.89
N ILE A 143 -21.15 -2.38 18.58
CA ILE A 143 -20.82 -3.69 18.01
C ILE A 143 -21.73 -4.00 16.81
N ALA A 144 -23.03 -3.70 16.89
CA ALA A 144 -23.97 -3.91 15.80
C ALA A 144 -23.63 -3.04 14.57
N ARG A 145 -23.31 -1.76 14.77
CA ARG A 145 -22.89 -0.85 13.69
C ARG A 145 -21.58 -1.31 13.03
N LEU A 146 -20.58 -1.71 13.82
CA LEU A 146 -19.30 -2.19 13.30
C LEU A 146 -19.45 -3.51 12.54
N TYR A 147 -20.20 -4.48 13.10
CA TYR A 147 -20.47 -5.74 12.43
C TYR A 147 -21.20 -5.53 11.09
N SER A 148 -22.22 -4.68 11.05
CA SER A 148 -22.95 -4.35 9.82
C SER A 148 -22.03 -3.75 8.74
N ARG A 149 -21.04 -2.93 9.14
CA ARG A 149 -20.06 -2.36 8.21
C ARG A 149 -19.07 -3.40 7.68
N LEU A 150 -18.53 -4.25 8.55
CA LEU A 150 -17.52 -5.27 8.20
C LEU A 150 -18.09 -6.42 7.38
N SER A 151 -19.36 -6.76 7.58
CA SER A 151 -20.05 -7.85 6.87
C SER A 151 -20.57 -7.47 5.48
N ARG A 152 -20.43 -6.20 5.07
CA ARG A 152 -20.85 -5.75 3.72
C ARG A 152 -20.14 -6.57 2.64
N GLY A 153 -20.91 -7.10 1.70
CA GLY A 153 -20.36 -7.90 0.59
C GLY A 153 -20.11 -9.38 0.93
N GLY A 154 -20.55 -9.87 2.09
CA GLY A 154 -20.49 -11.29 2.44
C GLY A 154 -19.13 -11.76 2.95
N VAL A 155 -18.25 -10.83 3.34
CA VAL A 155 -16.94 -11.13 3.91
C VAL A 155 -17.12 -11.67 5.34
N PRO A 156 -16.51 -12.81 5.70
CA PRO A 156 -16.52 -13.31 7.07
C PRO A 156 -15.86 -12.33 8.03
N VAL A 157 -16.52 -11.98 9.13
CA VAL A 157 -16.04 -10.97 10.09
C VAL A 157 -15.28 -11.66 11.23
N SER A 158 -14.01 -11.32 11.45
CA SER A 158 -13.25 -11.85 12.60
C SER A 158 -13.75 -11.25 13.91
N GLU A 159 -13.91 -12.11 14.91
CA GLU A 159 -14.29 -11.74 16.26
C GLU A 159 -13.24 -10.82 16.91
N GLU A 160 -11.97 -11.14 16.77
CA GLU A 160 -10.85 -10.38 17.31
C GLU A 160 -10.80 -8.96 16.72
N ILE A 161 -11.03 -8.84 15.41
CA ILE A 161 -11.06 -7.55 14.70
C ILE A 161 -12.27 -6.72 15.12
N LEU A 162 -13.45 -7.33 15.22
CA LEU A 162 -14.67 -6.66 15.67
C LEU A 162 -14.51 -6.13 17.09
N MET A 163 -13.93 -6.94 17.99
CA MET A 163 -13.69 -6.55 19.37
C MET A 163 -12.64 -5.44 19.47
N LEU A 164 -11.52 -5.56 18.77
CA LEU A 164 -10.48 -4.53 18.74
C LEU A 164 -11.04 -3.17 18.27
N LEU A 165 -11.87 -3.16 17.23
CA LEU A 165 -12.50 -1.94 16.72
C LEU A 165 -13.50 -1.34 17.72
N ALA A 166 -14.29 -2.19 18.39
CA ALA A 166 -15.25 -1.74 19.41
C ALA A 166 -14.53 -1.12 20.62
N GLU A 167 -13.43 -1.74 21.09
CA GLU A 167 -12.61 -1.19 22.16
C GLU A 167 -11.97 0.15 21.78
N ALA A 168 -11.49 0.24 20.54
CA ALA A 168 -10.87 1.45 20.03
C ALA A 168 -11.88 2.63 19.96
N GLU A 169 -13.12 2.40 19.53
CA GLU A 169 -14.14 3.45 19.46
C GLU A 169 -14.56 3.96 20.86
N LEU A 170 -14.67 3.07 21.85
CA LEU A 170 -14.96 3.44 23.24
C LEU A 170 -13.83 4.24 23.90
N ALA A 171 -12.58 3.97 23.52
CA ALA A 171 -11.45 4.79 23.95
C ALA A 171 -11.50 6.21 23.35
N LYS A 172 -12.16 6.42 22.19
CA LYS A 172 -12.35 7.74 21.57
C LYS A 172 -13.34 8.61 22.33
N SER A 173 -14.37 7.99 22.91
CA SER A 173 -15.44 8.68 23.64
C SER A 173 -15.08 9.02 25.09
N GLY A 174 -13.85 8.71 25.54
CA GLY A 174 -13.41 8.92 26.92
C GLY A 174 -14.01 7.95 27.94
N SER A 175 -14.66 6.88 27.48
CA SER A 175 -15.43 5.94 28.31
C SER A 175 -14.67 4.64 28.63
N GLY A 176 -13.49 4.42 28.06
CA GLY A 176 -12.67 3.22 28.25
C GLY A 176 -11.50 3.43 29.21
N GLY A 177 -11.32 2.52 30.18
CA GLY A 177 -10.07 2.45 30.95
C GLY A 177 -8.85 2.18 30.06
N THR A 178 -7.65 2.45 30.56
CA THR A 178 -6.37 2.23 29.85
C THR A 178 -6.26 0.79 29.33
N LEU A 179 -6.28 0.65 28.00
CA LEU A 179 -6.13 -0.62 27.29
C LEU A 179 -4.69 -1.14 27.43
N ASN A 180 -4.53 -2.33 28.00
CA ASN A 180 -3.24 -3.04 28.12
C ASN A 180 -2.88 -3.93 26.91
N TYR A 181 -3.56 -3.75 25.77
CA TYR A 181 -3.06 -4.21 24.48
C TYR A 181 -2.95 -3.02 23.52
N VAL A 182 -1.73 -2.48 23.43
CA VAL A 182 -1.11 -1.69 22.35
C VAL A 182 -2.04 -0.79 21.50
N CYS A 183 -2.11 0.48 21.88
CA CYS A 183 -1.71 1.63 21.04
C CYS A 183 -2.18 1.69 19.56
N ILE A 184 -3.48 1.86 19.28
CA ILE A 184 -3.91 2.38 17.96
C ILE A 184 -4.41 3.83 18.12
N PRO A 185 -3.66 4.83 17.62
CA PRO A 185 -4.07 6.24 17.59
C PRO A 185 -5.45 6.40 16.94
N GLY A 186 -6.21 7.43 17.36
CA GLY A 186 -7.57 7.68 16.87
C GLY A 186 -7.69 7.74 15.34
N GLU A 187 -6.69 8.31 14.67
CA GLU A 187 -6.59 8.44 13.21
C GLU A 187 -6.40 7.08 12.51
N CYS A 188 -5.66 6.15 13.14
CA CYS A 188 -5.45 4.81 12.61
C CYS A 188 -6.71 3.93 12.70
N ARG A 189 -7.72 4.31 13.50
CA ARG A 189 -8.97 3.54 13.67
C ARG A 189 -9.87 3.61 12.44
N ASP A 190 -10.04 4.82 11.89
CA ASP A 190 -10.84 5.03 10.68
C ASP A 190 -10.20 4.34 9.47
N LEU A 191 -8.87 4.38 9.38
CA LEU A 191 -8.08 3.67 8.37
C LEU A 191 -8.18 2.15 8.52
N LEU A 192 -8.07 1.63 9.75
CA LEU A 192 -8.23 0.21 10.02
C LEU A 192 -9.63 -0.26 9.60
N LEU A 193 -10.69 0.49 9.95
CA LEU A 193 -12.05 0.15 9.53
C LEU A 193 -12.24 0.22 8.00
N LYS A 194 -11.71 1.26 7.34
CA LYS A 194 -11.68 1.35 5.86
C LYS A 194 -10.96 0.14 5.25
N SER A 195 -9.86 -0.32 5.85
CA SER A 195 -9.06 -1.46 5.37
C SER A 195 -9.77 -2.81 5.34
N TYR A 196 -10.82 -2.98 6.15
CA TYR A 196 -11.66 -4.19 6.12
C TYR A 196 -12.83 -4.10 5.14
N ILE A 197 -13.22 -2.89 4.73
CA ILE A 197 -14.43 -2.63 3.93
C ILE A 197 -14.07 -2.34 2.46
N ASP A 198 -12.93 -1.68 2.22
CA ASP A 198 -12.44 -1.34 0.88
C ASP A 198 -11.13 -2.10 0.61
N PRO A 199 -11.12 -3.05 -0.36
CA PRO A 199 -9.92 -3.78 -0.76
C PRO A 199 -8.73 -2.89 -1.15
N GLY A 200 -8.97 -1.64 -1.58
CA GLY A 200 -7.92 -0.67 -1.87
C GLY A 200 -7.06 -0.26 -0.67
N TYR A 201 -7.50 -0.57 0.55
CA TYR A 201 -6.78 -0.27 1.80
C TYR A 201 -6.20 -1.53 2.46
N LYS A 202 -6.21 -2.69 1.78
CA LYS A 202 -5.63 -3.95 2.29
C LYS A 202 -4.20 -3.76 2.80
N LEU A 203 -3.38 -2.99 2.08
CA LEU A 203 -1.99 -2.69 2.45
C LEU A 203 -1.88 -2.01 3.82
N VAL A 204 -2.76 -1.05 4.11
CA VAL A 204 -2.76 -0.30 5.38
C VAL A 204 -3.00 -1.25 6.56
N ARG A 205 -3.90 -2.23 6.41
CA ARG A 205 -4.14 -3.26 7.42
C ARG A 205 -2.88 -4.06 7.72
N GLU A 206 -2.20 -4.52 6.66
CA GLU A 206 -1.01 -5.35 6.77
C GLU A 206 0.13 -4.59 7.44
N GLU A 207 0.31 -3.30 7.11
CA GLU A 207 1.28 -2.42 7.76
C GLU A 207 1.02 -2.27 9.26
N LEU A 208 -0.23 -1.96 9.65
CA LEU A 208 -0.59 -1.80 11.07
C LEU A 208 -0.32 -3.07 11.90
N CYS A 209 -0.69 -4.25 11.37
CA CYS A 209 -0.40 -5.52 12.04
C CYS A 209 1.11 -5.79 12.11
N ALA A 210 1.85 -5.47 11.04
CA ALA A 210 3.29 -5.66 10.98
C ALA A 210 4.02 -4.78 12.00
N SER A 211 3.63 -3.52 12.19
CA SER A 211 4.30 -2.60 13.14
C SER A 211 4.28 -3.13 14.59
N ILE A 212 3.17 -3.73 15.03
CA ILE A 212 3.06 -4.34 16.37
C ILE A 212 3.99 -5.56 16.49
N ALA A 213 3.96 -6.45 15.49
CA ALA A 213 4.81 -7.64 15.47
C ALA A 213 6.30 -7.26 15.44
N ASN A 214 6.64 -6.20 14.70
CA ASN A 214 7.99 -5.69 14.53
C ASN A 214 8.63 -5.21 15.84
N LEU A 215 7.88 -4.51 16.71
CA LEU A 215 8.43 -4.07 18.00
C LEU A 215 8.81 -5.25 18.90
N LYS A 216 7.97 -6.29 18.95
CA LYS A 216 8.28 -7.51 19.71
C LYS A 216 9.47 -8.25 19.11
N ALA A 217 9.52 -8.36 17.78
CA ALA A 217 10.64 -8.98 17.08
C ALA A 217 11.94 -8.23 17.33
N LEU A 218 11.94 -6.89 17.30
CA LEU A 218 13.12 -6.09 17.55
C LEU A 218 13.70 -6.33 18.94
N ARG A 219 12.84 -6.36 19.96
CA ARG A 219 13.27 -6.64 21.34
C ARG A 219 13.94 -8.01 21.47
N MET A 220 13.46 -9.01 20.73
CA MET A 220 14.07 -10.35 20.69
C MET A 220 15.38 -10.36 19.91
N LEU A 221 15.45 -9.60 18.81
CA LEU A 221 16.60 -9.52 17.93
C LEU A 221 17.78 -8.80 18.60
N SER A 222 17.53 -7.64 19.22
CA SER A 222 18.55 -6.86 19.91
C SER A 222 17.90 -5.88 20.90
N PRO A 223 18.03 -6.12 22.23
CA PRO A 223 17.58 -5.17 23.23
C PRO A 223 18.19 -3.76 23.07
N PRO A 224 19.49 -3.59 22.74
CA PRO A 224 20.04 -2.26 22.44
C PRO A 224 19.36 -1.55 21.28
N LEU A 225 19.14 -2.22 20.14
CA LEU A 225 18.46 -1.61 18.99
C LEU A 225 17.00 -1.27 19.31
N TYR A 226 16.32 -2.10 20.11
CA TYR A 226 14.99 -1.79 20.62
C TYR A 226 14.96 -0.50 21.44
N GLU A 227 15.91 -0.32 22.37
CA GLU A 227 16.02 0.91 23.16
C GLU A 227 16.34 2.14 22.30
N TYR A 228 17.22 2.01 21.30
CA TYR A 228 17.48 3.10 20.36
C TYR A 228 16.25 3.46 19.53
N GLN A 229 15.43 2.47 19.14
CA GLN A 229 14.19 2.72 18.41
C GLN A 229 13.11 3.38 19.26
N LEU A 230 12.98 3.01 20.53
CA LEU A 230 12.08 3.71 21.46
C LEU A 230 12.46 5.19 21.64
N LYS A 231 13.74 5.52 21.48
CA LYS A 231 14.24 6.91 21.52
C LYS A 231 14.15 7.62 20.18
N GLY A 232 13.69 6.97 19.11
CA GLY A 232 13.64 7.52 17.76
C GLY A 232 15.01 7.65 17.07
N LEU A 233 16.09 7.15 17.68
CA LEU A 233 17.45 7.23 17.12
C LEU A 233 17.67 6.25 15.99
N VAL A 234 16.98 5.11 16.02
CA VAL A 234 17.06 4.05 15.01
C VAL A 234 15.66 3.62 14.60
N LEU A 235 15.45 3.35 13.32
CA LEU A 235 14.31 2.58 12.84
C LEU A 235 14.82 1.28 12.21
N VAL A 236 14.49 0.13 12.79
CA VAL A 236 14.76 -1.17 12.17
C VAL A 236 13.59 -1.57 11.29
N ARG A 237 13.87 -1.79 10.01
CA ARG A 237 12.85 -2.16 9.04
C ARG A 237 12.42 -3.60 9.28
N ARG A 238 11.13 -3.87 9.48
CA ARG A 238 10.52 -5.22 9.53
C ARG A 238 11.39 -6.32 10.20
N PRO A 239 11.86 -6.12 11.44
CA PRO A 239 12.81 -7.00 12.14
C PRO A 239 12.32 -8.44 12.32
N ALA A 240 11.02 -8.71 12.22
CA ALA A 240 10.47 -10.06 12.25
C ALA A 240 11.11 -10.97 11.19
N TYR A 241 11.45 -10.42 10.01
CA TYR A 241 12.10 -11.19 8.96
C TYR A 241 13.57 -11.50 9.25
N SER A 242 14.27 -10.68 10.04
CA SER A 242 15.63 -10.98 10.51
C SER A 242 15.64 -12.17 11.48
N LEU A 243 14.57 -12.37 12.26
CA LEU A 243 14.45 -13.52 13.16
C LEU A 243 14.14 -14.83 12.41
N VAL A 244 13.30 -14.76 11.38
CA VAL A 244 12.83 -15.95 10.66
C VAL A 244 13.81 -16.37 9.57
N GLY A 245 14.49 -15.41 8.92
CA GLY A 245 15.43 -15.69 7.85
C GLY A 245 16.22 -14.45 7.44
N ALA A 246 15.67 -13.63 6.56
CA ALA A 246 16.34 -12.42 6.06
C ALA A 246 15.36 -11.31 5.68
N GLN A 247 15.80 -10.06 5.76
CA GLN A 247 14.96 -8.93 5.34
C GLN A 247 14.86 -8.78 3.83
N ALA A 248 15.93 -9.10 3.11
CA ALA A 248 15.90 -9.19 1.66
C ALA A 248 16.80 -10.30 1.15
N ALA A 249 16.48 -10.87 0.00
CA ALA A 249 17.35 -11.76 -0.74
C ALA A 249 17.26 -11.42 -2.22
N ILE A 250 18.41 -11.31 -2.89
CA ILE A 250 18.45 -11.28 -4.35
C ILE A 250 18.89 -12.63 -4.88
N VAL A 251 18.20 -13.11 -5.90
CA VAL A 251 18.43 -14.43 -6.51
C VAL A 251 18.49 -14.27 -8.02
N ARG A 252 19.47 -14.92 -8.65
CA ARG A 252 19.49 -15.16 -10.09
C ARG A 252 19.58 -16.66 -10.32
N LEU A 253 18.64 -17.20 -11.07
CA LEU A 253 18.56 -18.64 -11.29
C LEU A 253 19.37 -19.05 -12.52
N SER A 254 19.75 -20.33 -12.56
CA SER A 254 20.10 -20.99 -13.81
C SER A 254 18.83 -21.40 -14.58
N GLY A 255 18.93 -21.45 -15.92
CA GLY A 255 17.79 -21.65 -16.82
C GLY A 255 16.87 -22.83 -16.48
N GLY A 256 15.57 -22.65 -16.72
CA GLY A 256 14.52 -23.66 -16.52
C GLY A 256 13.78 -23.62 -15.17
N THR A 257 14.19 -22.76 -14.24
CA THR A 257 13.51 -22.60 -12.94
C THR A 257 12.46 -21.49 -13.01
N ARG A 258 11.21 -21.81 -12.65
CA ARG A 258 10.09 -20.85 -12.68
C ARG A 258 10.08 -19.92 -11.46
N LEU A 259 9.61 -18.69 -11.65
CA LEU A 259 9.46 -17.68 -10.61
C LEU A 259 8.60 -18.20 -9.45
N ALA A 260 7.47 -18.86 -9.76
CA ALA A 260 6.57 -19.44 -8.75
C ALA A 260 7.27 -20.44 -7.80
N ARG A 261 8.30 -21.16 -8.27
CA ARG A 261 9.08 -22.09 -7.43
C ARG A 261 9.94 -21.33 -6.42
N ILE A 262 10.58 -20.23 -6.81
CA ILE A 262 11.37 -19.40 -5.88
C ILE A 262 10.46 -18.86 -4.79
N ILE A 263 9.33 -18.27 -5.22
CA ILE A 263 8.39 -17.65 -4.30
C ILE A 263 7.87 -18.67 -3.29
N SER A 264 7.44 -19.85 -3.74
CA SER A 264 6.93 -20.88 -2.82
C SER A 264 7.98 -21.41 -1.82
N LYS A 265 9.28 -21.27 -2.12
CA LYS A 265 10.37 -21.68 -1.22
C LYS A 265 10.83 -20.59 -0.28
N LEU A 266 10.87 -19.33 -0.72
CA LEU A 266 11.55 -18.26 0.02
C LEU A 266 10.60 -17.21 0.61
N ALA A 267 9.36 -17.09 0.13
CA ALA A 267 8.48 -15.97 0.51
C ALA A 267 8.15 -15.92 2.02
N ASP A 268 8.10 -17.06 2.71
CA ASP A 268 7.80 -17.09 4.14
C ASP A 268 8.99 -16.68 5.02
N SER A 269 10.21 -16.89 4.52
CA SER A 269 11.45 -16.67 5.28
C SER A 269 12.20 -15.40 4.90
N VAL A 270 11.80 -14.74 3.80
CA VAL A 270 12.45 -13.54 3.29
C VAL A 270 11.47 -12.37 3.20
N GLY A 271 11.82 -11.22 3.78
CA GLY A 271 10.97 -10.02 3.80
C GLY A 271 10.70 -9.40 2.42
N GLU A 272 11.72 -9.36 1.57
CA GLU A 272 11.66 -8.90 0.18
C GLU A 272 12.52 -9.79 -0.72
N LEU A 273 11.93 -10.33 -1.79
CA LEU A 273 12.63 -11.12 -2.79
C LEU A 273 12.93 -10.25 -4.00
N VAL A 274 14.19 -10.21 -4.41
CA VAL A 274 14.62 -9.56 -5.65
C VAL A 274 15.03 -10.66 -6.61
N VAL A 275 14.35 -10.77 -7.75
CA VAL A 275 14.64 -11.82 -8.73
C VAL A 275 15.16 -11.17 -10.01
N VAL A 276 16.37 -11.55 -10.40
CA VAL A 276 16.96 -11.11 -11.67
C VAL A 276 16.52 -12.08 -12.76
N LEU A 277 15.85 -11.55 -13.78
CA LEU A 277 15.41 -12.33 -14.93
C LEU A 277 16.47 -12.29 -16.03
N ASP A 278 16.68 -13.43 -16.69
CA ASP A 278 17.49 -13.49 -17.91
C ASP A 278 16.64 -13.20 -19.17
N GLU A 279 15.39 -13.67 -19.19
CA GLU A 279 14.44 -13.47 -20.29
C GLU A 279 13.04 -13.09 -19.78
N VAL A 280 12.37 -12.17 -20.49
CA VAL A 280 11.09 -11.56 -20.05
C VAL A 280 9.87 -12.41 -20.45
N GLY A 281 9.97 -13.17 -21.55
CA GLY A 281 8.83 -13.76 -22.26
C GLY A 281 8.00 -14.78 -21.47
N GLU A 282 8.64 -15.71 -20.76
CA GLU A 282 7.92 -16.77 -20.01
C GLU A 282 7.47 -16.34 -18.60
N VAL A 283 7.88 -15.15 -18.12
CA VAL A 283 7.74 -14.78 -16.69
C VAL A 283 6.58 -13.80 -16.43
N LEU A 284 6.08 -13.10 -17.45
CA LEU A 284 5.00 -12.12 -17.31
C LEU A 284 3.67 -12.75 -16.84
N GLU A 285 3.36 -13.97 -17.27
CA GLU A 285 2.18 -14.70 -16.81
C GLU A 285 2.28 -15.07 -15.33
N ASP A 286 3.46 -15.51 -14.88
CA ASP A 286 3.75 -15.81 -13.48
C ASP A 286 3.63 -14.55 -12.62
N VAL A 287 4.19 -13.42 -13.07
CA VAL A 287 4.14 -12.13 -12.35
C VAL A 287 2.71 -11.68 -12.14
N SER A 288 1.87 -11.73 -13.18
CA SER A 288 0.46 -11.32 -13.08
C SER A 288 -0.31 -12.16 -12.07
N THR A 289 -0.02 -13.47 -12.03
CA THR A 289 -0.60 -14.40 -11.05
C THR A 289 -0.11 -14.09 -9.64
N LEU A 290 1.19 -13.81 -9.48
CA LEU A 290 1.82 -13.55 -8.19
C LEU A 290 1.44 -12.20 -7.59
N ASP A 291 1.12 -11.18 -8.41
CA ASP A 291 0.75 -9.84 -7.94
C ASP A 291 -0.48 -9.86 -7.02
N GLY A 292 -1.42 -10.78 -7.26
CA GLY A 292 -2.60 -10.98 -6.40
C GLY A 292 -2.34 -11.83 -5.16
N LEU A 293 -1.28 -12.64 -5.15
CA LEU A 293 -0.98 -13.63 -4.10
C LEU A 293 0.00 -13.10 -3.05
N LEU A 294 0.95 -12.25 -3.46
CA LEU A 294 1.98 -11.73 -2.57
C LEU A 294 1.58 -10.40 -1.94
N PRO A 295 2.06 -10.12 -0.71
CA PRO A 295 1.97 -8.77 -0.15
C PRO A 295 2.66 -7.75 -1.06
N PRO A 296 2.16 -6.51 -1.15
CA PRO A 296 2.83 -5.45 -1.92
C PRO A 296 4.27 -5.19 -1.45
N GLY A 297 5.18 -4.99 -2.40
CA GLY A 297 6.61 -4.81 -2.14
C GLY A 297 7.35 -6.07 -1.68
N LYS A 298 6.70 -7.25 -1.70
CA LYS A 298 7.32 -8.53 -1.35
C LYS A 298 8.26 -9.05 -2.43
N LEU A 299 7.94 -8.77 -3.69
CA LEU A 299 8.71 -9.20 -4.85
C LEU A 299 9.12 -7.97 -5.64
N THR A 300 10.40 -7.90 -5.96
CA THR A 300 10.97 -6.99 -6.95
C THR A 300 11.54 -7.82 -8.09
N VAL A 301 11.15 -7.50 -9.31
CA VAL A 301 11.71 -8.12 -10.51
C VAL A 301 12.71 -7.16 -11.13
N VAL A 302 13.93 -7.65 -11.37
CA VAL A 302 14.97 -6.91 -12.07
C VAL A 302 15.00 -7.41 -13.50
N VAL A 303 14.83 -6.48 -14.44
CA VAL A 303 14.85 -6.79 -15.86
C VAL A 303 16.07 -6.12 -16.51
N PRO A 304 17.03 -6.91 -17.04
CA PRO A 304 18.29 -6.40 -17.57
C PRO A 304 18.25 -5.98 -19.06
N HIS A 305 17.13 -6.20 -19.77
CA HIS A 305 16.97 -5.91 -21.20
C HIS A 305 15.64 -5.21 -21.52
N GLU A 306 15.53 -4.65 -22.73
CA GLU A 306 14.35 -3.95 -23.25
C GLU A 306 13.03 -4.73 -23.01
N VAL A 307 12.21 -4.22 -22.08
CA VAL A 307 10.83 -4.68 -21.92
C VAL A 307 9.96 -3.88 -22.89
N SER A 308 9.59 -4.48 -24.01
CA SER A 308 8.69 -3.85 -25.01
C SER A 308 7.20 -4.07 -24.71
N CYS A 309 6.87 -4.77 -23.62
CA CYS A 309 5.50 -5.12 -23.25
C CYS A 309 5.00 -4.32 -22.03
N ALA A 310 3.68 -4.13 -21.95
CA ALA A 310 3.05 -3.49 -20.80
C ALA A 310 3.21 -4.38 -19.54
N TRP A 311 3.61 -3.75 -18.43
CA TRP A 311 3.69 -4.39 -17.11
C TRP A 311 2.55 -3.86 -16.24
N GLU A 312 1.62 -4.74 -15.84
CA GLU A 312 0.38 -4.33 -15.15
C GLU A 312 0.38 -4.63 -13.65
N ALA A 313 1.51 -5.03 -13.07
CA ALA A 313 1.57 -5.41 -11.65
C ALA A 313 1.54 -4.19 -10.71
N LYS A 314 0.68 -4.21 -9.70
CA LYS A 314 0.47 -3.10 -8.76
C LYS A 314 1.25 -3.25 -7.46
N GLY A 315 1.43 -4.48 -7.00
CA GLY A 315 2.12 -4.83 -5.76
C GLY A 315 3.57 -5.27 -5.99
N ILE A 316 3.90 -5.79 -7.17
CA ILE A 316 5.26 -6.21 -7.52
C ILE A 316 6.11 -5.01 -7.95
N GLY A 317 7.30 -4.88 -7.34
CA GLY A 317 8.29 -3.89 -7.73
C GLY A 317 8.98 -4.25 -9.04
N LEU A 318 9.30 -3.24 -9.83
CA LEU A 318 10.00 -3.40 -11.10
C LEU A 318 11.26 -2.53 -11.11
N VAL A 319 12.39 -3.15 -11.41
CA VAL A 319 13.67 -2.47 -11.60
C VAL A 319 14.09 -2.67 -13.04
N LEU A 320 14.07 -1.59 -13.81
CA LEU A 320 14.62 -1.58 -15.17
C LEU A 320 16.11 -1.26 -15.04
N HIS A 321 16.94 -2.24 -15.37
CA HIS A 321 18.37 -2.18 -15.15
C HIS A 321 19.13 -2.13 -16.46
N SER A 322 20.08 -1.19 -16.57
CA SER A 322 21.04 -1.13 -17.67
C SER A 322 22.47 -1.29 -17.15
N TRP A 323 23.27 -2.11 -17.84
CA TRP A 323 24.67 -2.32 -17.49
C TRP A 323 25.57 -1.15 -17.89
N ASP A 324 25.24 -0.50 -19.02
CA ASP A 324 26.10 0.50 -19.66
C ASP A 324 25.51 1.92 -19.53
N ALA A 325 24.39 2.18 -20.23
CA ALA A 325 23.78 3.49 -20.39
C ALA A 325 22.26 3.39 -20.64
N TRP A 326 21.53 4.45 -20.33
CA TRP A 326 20.12 4.68 -20.63
C TRP A 326 20.01 5.29 -22.05
N GLY A 327 20.01 4.42 -23.08
CA GLY A 327 20.06 4.79 -24.51
C GLY A 327 18.71 4.79 -25.26
N ALA A 328 18.73 4.50 -26.57
CA ALA A 328 17.54 4.50 -27.47
C ALA A 328 16.40 3.56 -27.00
N GLU A 329 16.77 2.54 -26.22
CA GLU A 329 15.95 1.56 -25.50
C GLU A 329 14.85 2.19 -24.63
N THR A 330 15.05 3.44 -24.21
CA THR A 330 14.17 4.22 -23.33
C THR A 330 12.74 4.37 -23.87
N ALA A 331 12.54 4.30 -25.18
CA ALA A 331 11.21 4.37 -25.79
C ALA A 331 10.29 3.24 -25.31
N ALA A 332 10.86 2.06 -25.03
CA ALA A 332 10.11 0.91 -24.55
C ALA A 332 9.61 1.09 -23.10
N TRP A 333 10.33 1.86 -22.27
CA TRP A 333 10.03 2.02 -20.84
C TRP A 333 8.90 3.02 -20.57
N ILE A 334 8.56 3.88 -21.53
CA ILE A 334 7.64 4.99 -21.31
C ILE A 334 6.25 4.54 -20.85
N HIS A 335 5.77 3.40 -21.35
CA HIS A 335 4.47 2.86 -20.96
C HIS A 335 4.47 2.38 -19.50
N VAL A 336 5.55 1.74 -19.07
CA VAL A 336 5.72 1.25 -17.70
C VAL A 336 5.89 2.42 -16.73
N ILE A 337 6.71 3.42 -17.08
CA ILE A 337 6.90 4.64 -16.28
C ILE A 337 5.59 5.39 -16.07
N ASN A 338 4.74 5.43 -17.10
CA ASN A 338 3.43 6.05 -17.06
C ASN A 338 2.33 5.17 -16.44
N SER A 339 2.68 4.08 -15.78
CA SER A 339 1.75 3.17 -15.12
C SER A 339 1.88 3.25 -13.59
N PRO A 340 0.82 2.91 -12.82
CA PRO A 340 0.84 2.92 -11.36
C PRO A 340 1.60 1.71 -10.78
N VAL A 341 2.85 1.52 -11.22
CA VAL A 341 3.74 0.43 -10.86
C VAL A 341 4.86 0.95 -9.95
N PRO A 342 5.23 0.24 -8.88
CA PRO A 342 6.42 0.55 -8.09
C PRO A 342 7.70 0.37 -8.91
N LEU A 343 8.09 1.41 -9.65
CA LEU A 343 9.18 1.37 -10.62
C LEU A 343 10.45 2.05 -10.10
N LEU A 344 11.60 1.52 -10.51
CA LEU A 344 12.90 2.16 -10.36
C LEU A 344 13.78 1.91 -11.60
N LEU A 345 14.51 2.95 -12.03
CA LEU A 345 15.54 2.88 -13.05
C LEU A 345 16.93 2.78 -12.41
N SER A 346 17.74 1.83 -12.87
CA SER A 346 18.98 1.42 -12.23
C SER A 346 20.10 1.20 -13.25
N ARG A 347 21.35 1.46 -12.86
CA ARG A 347 22.54 1.04 -13.63
C ARG A 347 23.78 0.70 -12.79
N GLY A 348 24.72 -0.05 -13.38
CA GLY A 348 25.99 -0.44 -12.77
C GLY A 348 25.94 -1.75 -11.97
N SER A 349 26.96 -2.04 -11.16
CA SER A 349 27.17 -3.39 -10.58
C SER A 349 26.29 -3.78 -9.38
N LYS A 350 25.42 -2.87 -8.93
CA LYS A 350 24.43 -3.12 -7.87
C LYS A 350 23.05 -2.80 -8.42
N VAL A 351 22.01 -3.38 -7.83
CA VAL A 351 20.61 -3.06 -8.09
C VAL A 351 19.91 -2.77 -6.76
N PRO A 352 19.02 -1.76 -6.71
CA PRO A 352 18.21 -1.58 -5.53
C PRO A 352 17.02 -2.53 -5.60
N SER A 353 16.48 -2.88 -4.45
CA SER A 353 15.12 -3.38 -4.34
C SER A 353 14.10 -2.24 -4.45
N VAL A 354 12.79 -2.52 -4.51
CA VAL A 354 11.77 -1.45 -4.52
C VAL A 354 11.79 -0.63 -3.22
N SER A 355 12.28 -1.23 -2.13
CA SER A 355 12.53 -0.55 -0.86
C SER A 355 13.94 0.04 -0.74
N LEU A 356 14.63 0.24 -1.87
CA LEU A 356 15.98 0.80 -1.96
C LEU A 356 17.06 0.00 -1.21
N ALA A 357 16.89 -1.32 -1.05
CA ALA A 357 17.98 -2.17 -0.55
C ALA A 357 19.04 -2.32 -1.64
N GLU A 358 20.27 -1.88 -1.42
CA GLU A 358 21.32 -1.94 -2.45
C GLU A 358 21.98 -3.32 -2.48
N LEU A 359 21.63 -4.13 -3.47
CA LEU A 359 22.04 -5.53 -3.56
C LEU A 359 23.04 -5.73 -4.72
N PRO A 360 24.08 -6.57 -4.56
CA PRO A 360 24.91 -6.98 -5.68
C PRO A 360 24.09 -7.79 -6.69
N ILE A 361 24.49 -7.77 -7.96
CA ILE A 361 23.82 -8.59 -8.98
C ILE A 361 24.44 -10.00 -8.96
N PRO A 362 23.67 -11.06 -8.65
CA PRO A 362 24.20 -12.43 -8.63
C PRO A 362 24.49 -12.97 -10.03
N GLU A 363 25.47 -13.88 -10.11
CA GLU A 363 25.61 -14.78 -11.25
C GLU A 363 24.50 -15.84 -11.25
N PRO A 364 24.23 -16.49 -12.39
CA PRO A 364 23.25 -17.58 -12.45
C PRO A 364 23.54 -18.69 -11.41
N GLY A 365 22.55 -19.00 -10.59
CA GLY A 365 22.65 -19.97 -9.49
C GLY A 365 23.24 -19.40 -8.20
N GLU A 366 23.39 -18.09 -8.08
CA GLU A 366 23.79 -17.39 -6.86
C GLU A 366 22.65 -16.63 -6.18
N ALA A 367 22.83 -16.36 -4.89
CA ALA A 367 22.03 -15.42 -4.15
C ALA A 367 22.86 -14.56 -3.19
N TYR A 368 22.36 -13.36 -2.88
CA TYR A 368 22.85 -12.56 -1.77
C TYR A 368 21.75 -12.32 -0.75
N ILE A 369 22.08 -12.47 0.52
CA ILE A 369 21.14 -12.38 1.64
C ILE A 369 21.45 -11.14 2.46
N LEU A 370 20.50 -10.24 2.59
CA LEU A 370 20.59 -9.05 3.44
C LEU A 370 19.84 -9.30 4.75
N PRO A 371 20.55 -9.56 5.86
CA PRO A 371 19.92 -10.01 7.10
C PRO A 371 19.17 -8.89 7.82
N LEU A 372 19.63 -7.65 7.71
CA LEU A 372 19.10 -6.53 8.48
C LEU A 372 19.28 -5.19 7.74
N ARG A 373 18.24 -4.37 7.79
CA ARG A 373 18.24 -2.98 7.35
C ARG A 373 17.68 -2.10 8.45
N LEU A 374 18.33 -0.97 8.66
CA LEU A 374 17.94 0.01 9.66
C LEU A 374 18.28 1.42 9.18
N SER A 375 17.65 2.42 9.78
CA SER A 375 17.90 3.83 9.50
C SER A 375 18.21 4.60 10.79
N VAL A 376 19.19 5.50 10.72
CA VAL A 376 19.40 6.57 11.70
C VAL A 376 19.01 7.89 11.01
N PRO A 377 17.96 8.58 11.47
CA PRO A 377 17.66 9.91 10.99
C PRO A 377 18.73 10.89 11.50
N LEU A 378 19.46 11.51 10.59
CA LEU A 378 20.56 12.41 10.93
C LEU A 378 20.09 13.67 11.67
N THR A 379 18.85 14.08 11.47
CA THR A 379 18.22 15.19 12.21
C THR A 379 18.05 14.83 13.69
N THR A 380 17.64 13.61 13.99
CA THR A 380 17.46 13.11 15.36
C THR A 380 18.81 12.84 16.02
N LEU A 381 19.77 12.28 15.26
CA LEU A 381 21.15 12.14 15.73
C LEU A 381 21.77 13.48 16.10
N HIS A 382 21.58 14.51 15.25
CA HIS A 382 22.08 15.85 15.52
C HIS A 382 21.48 16.44 16.79
N ALA A 383 20.17 16.32 17.00
CA ALA A 383 19.53 16.75 18.24
C ALA A 383 20.10 16.02 19.48
N GLU A 384 20.29 14.71 19.42
CA GLU A 384 20.88 13.93 20.54
C GLU A 384 22.33 14.38 20.85
N VAL A 385 23.12 14.70 19.81
CA VAL A 385 24.49 15.23 19.95
C VAL A 385 24.46 16.60 20.63
N GLU A 386 23.56 17.50 20.21
CA GLU A 386 23.44 18.83 20.81
C GLU A 386 22.96 18.78 22.27
N GLU A 387 21.95 17.96 22.56
CA GLU A 387 21.35 17.88 23.90
C GLU A 387 22.24 17.16 24.91
N ARG A 388 22.98 16.13 24.48
CA ARG A 388 23.73 15.23 25.39
C ARG A 388 25.24 15.27 25.24
N GLY A 389 25.76 16.02 24.26
CA GLY A 389 27.19 16.12 23.99
C GLY A 389 27.85 14.79 23.63
N VAL A 390 27.09 13.86 23.04
CA VAL A 390 27.60 12.55 22.61
C VAL A 390 28.36 12.69 21.29
N ASP A 391 29.38 11.86 21.08
CA ASP A 391 30.08 11.80 19.80
C ASP A 391 29.21 11.04 18.77
N ALA A 392 28.89 11.71 17.66
CA ALA A 392 28.00 11.19 16.63
C ALA A 392 28.57 9.93 15.97
N LEU A 393 29.88 9.91 15.67
CA LEU A 393 30.52 8.79 15.01
C LEU A 393 30.61 7.59 15.96
N GLN A 394 30.95 7.82 17.23
CA GLN A 394 30.97 6.77 18.25
C GLN A 394 29.58 6.14 18.45
N LEU A 395 28.51 6.94 18.43
CA LEU A 395 27.16 6.41 18.52
C LEU A 395 26.80 5.57 17.28
N LEU A 396 27.14 6.05 16.08
CA LEU A 396 26.96 5.30 14.84
C LEU A 396 27.75 3.98 14.82
N GLU A 397 29.00 3.99 15.30
CA GLU A 397 29.83 2.79 15.44
C GLU A 397 29.18 1.77 16.39
N ARG A 398 28.65 2.21 17.54
CA ARG A 398 27.91 1.33 18.46
C ARG A 398 26.67 0.73 17.79
N ILE A 399 25.90 1.53 17.05
CA ILE A 399 24.73 1.04 16.32
C ILE A 399 25.14 0.03 15.24
N ALA A 400 26.24 0.29 14.52
CA ALA A 400 26.77 -0.62 13.50
C ALA A 400 27.20 -1.96 14.10
N GLN A 401 27.95 -1.94 15.20
CA GLN A 401 28.37 -3.13 15.94
C GLN A 401 27.18 -3.96 16.45
N GLU A 402 26.20 -3.30 17.07
CA GLU A 402 24.99 -3.98 17.54
C GLU A 402 24.15 -4.56 16.39
N SER A 403 24.18 -3.92 15.22
CA SER A 403 23.51 -4.43 14.00
C SER A 403 24.17 -5.69 13.47
N ALA A 404 25.51 -5.74 13.45
CA ALA A 404 26.26 -6.93 13.07
C ALA A 404 26.02 -8.08 14.05
N ARG A 405 26.09 -7.80 15.37
CA ARG A 405 25.79 -8.78 16.43
C ARG A 405 24.40 -9.37 16.33
N ALA A 406 23.40 -8.52 16.08
CA ALA A 406 22.00 -8.95 15.90
C ALA A 406 21.80 -9.94 14.75
N CYS A 407 22.75 -10.02 13.82
CA CYS A 407 22.70 -10.90 12.65
C CYS A 407 23.71 -12.06 12.72
N GLU A 408 24.42 -12.23 13.84
CA GLU A 408 25.31 -13.37 14.04
C GLU A 408 24.51 -14.68 13.91
N GLY A 409 24.91 -15.54 12.97
CA GLY A 409 24.23 -16.80 12.70
C GLY A 409 23.08 -16.73 11.69
N ALA A 410 22.88 -15.60 10.99
CA ALA A 410 22.06 -15.58 9.78
C ALA A 410 22.82 -16.25 8.60
N PRO A 411 22.12 -16.99 7.71
CA PRO A 411 20.69 -17.28 7.72
C PRO A 411 20.32 -18.42 8.69
N THR A 412 19.05 -18.46 9.08
CA THR A 412 18.49 -19.57 9.89
C THR A 412 18.55 -20.91 9.13
N PRO A 413 18.54 -22.07 9.83
CA PRO A 413 18.55 -23.38 9.17
C PRO A 413 17.39 -23.58 8.17
N LEU A 414 16.23 -22.99 8.46
CA LEU A 414 15.05 -23.05 7.57
C LEU A 414 15.33 -22.31 6.27
N LEU A 415 15.85 -21.08 6.34
CA LEU A 415 16.21 -20.30 5.16
C LEU A 415 17.36 -20.96 4.40
N ASP A 416 18.40 -21.46 5.08
CA ASP A 416 19.52 -22.16 4.45
C ASP A 416 19.05 -23.36 3.62
N SER A 417 18.19 -24.21 4.20
CA SER A 417 17.62 -25.37 3.48
C SER A 417 16.79 -24.95 2.25
N SER A 418 16.04 -23.85 2.36
CA SER A 418 15.21 -23.33 1.28
C SER A 418 16.08 -22.73 0.16
N LEU A 419 17.12 -21.97 0.52
CA LEU A 419 18.08 -21.40 -0.44
C LEU A 419 18.83 -22.49 -1.19
N ARG A 420 19.38 -23.50 -0.50
CA ARG A 420 20.10 -24.61 -1.14
C ARG A 420 19.23 -25.44 -2.11
N SER A 421 17.90 -25.36 -1.98
CA SER A 421 16.97 -26.01 -2.91
C SER A 421 16.73 -25.22 -4.22
N VAL A 422 17.22 -23.98 -4.27
CA VAL A 422 16.98 -23.00 -5.34
C VAL A 422 18.29 -22.48 -5.95
N VAL A 423 19.36 -22.33 -5.17
CA VAL A 423 20.67 -21.80 -5.59
C VAL A 423 21.83 -22.71 -5.15
N ASN A 424 22.94 -22.63 -5.88
CA ASN A 424 24.14 -23.44 -5.62
C ASN A 424 25.04 -22.81 -4.56
N ARG A 425 25.10 -21.47 -4.54
CA ARG A 425 25.88 -20.69 -3.58
C ARG A 425 25.11 -19.45 -3.17
N TYR A 426 25.36 -19.00 -1.95
CA TYR A 426 24.88 -17.70 -1.51
C TYR A 426 25.89 -17.06 -0.57
N GLU A 427 25.84 -15.73 -0.49
CA GLU A 427 26.63 -14.93 0.44
C GLU A 427 25.71 -14.10 1.34
N VAL A 428 26.08 -13.97 2.61
CA VAL A 428 25.39 -13.11 3.57
C VAL A 428 26.07 -11.76 3.59
N LEU A 429 25.31 -10.72 3.24
CA LEU A 429 25.78 -9.34 3.22
C LEU A 429 25.84 -8.78 4.64
N LYS A 430 26.66 -7.73 4.81
CA LYS A 430 26.62 -6.89 6.02
C LYS A 430 25.24 -6.24 6.17
N PRO A 431 24.80 -5.93 7.39
CA PRO A 431 23.62 -5.11 7.60
C PRO A 431 23.73 -3.78 6.85
N GLN A 432 22.62 -3.23 6.38
CA GLN A 432 22.59 -1.91 5.75
C GLN A 432 22.09 -0.84 6.70
N LEU A 433 22.93 0.15 6.96
CA LEU A 433 22.60 1.32 7.77
C LEU A 433 22.32 2.52 6.87
N ALA A 434 21.06 2.92 6.82
CA ALA A 434 20.65 4.14 6.15
C ALA A 434 20.86 5.36 7.05
N LEU A 435 21.52 6.39 6.56
CA LEU A 435 21.57 7.69 7.23
C LEU A 435 20.62 8.63 6.49
N THR A 436 19.43 8.84 7.02
CA THR A 436 18.36 9.57 6.32
C THR A 436 18.34 11.04 6.73
N GLY A 437 17.82 11.91 5.85
CA GLY A 437 17.67 13.34 6.17
C GLY A 437 18.97 14.14 6.19
N PHE A 438 19.96 13.76 5.37
CA PHE A 438 21.27 14.44 5.34
C PHE A 438 21.17 15.95 5.10
N GLU A 439 20.46 16.41 4.06
CA GLU A 439 20.36 17.86 3.82
C GLU A 439 19.62 18.57 4.96
N ALA A 440 18.57 17.97 5.51
CA ALA A 440 17.84 18.55 6.64
C ALA A 440 18.77 18.72 7.86
N ALA A 441 19.58 17.72 8.18
CA ALA A 441 20.57 17.81 9.25
C ALA A 441 21.67 18.85 8.95
N MET A 442 22.16 18.93 7.71
CA MET A 442 23.11 19.97 7.29
C MET A 442 22.51 21.37 7.46
N ARG A 443 21.20 21.54 7.19
CA ARG A 443 20.51 22.81 7.36
C ARG A 443 20.38 23.21 8.83
N MET A 444 20.15 22.25 9.72
CA MET A 444 20.17 22.49 11.17
C MET A 444 21.57 22.94 11.64
N HIS A 445 22.62 22.25 11.20
CA HIS A 445 23.98 22.50 11.67
C HIS A 445 24.68 23.71 11.01
N HIS A 446 24.45 23.95 9.72
CA HIS A 446 25.15 24.97 8.92
C HIS A 446 24.25 26.07 8.34
N GLY A 447 22.93 25.96 8.48
CA GLY A 447 21.98 26.81 7.77
C GLY A 447 21.88 26.47 6.28
N ALA A 448 21.39 27.42 5.48
CA ALA A 448 21.25 27.24 4.03
C ALA A 448 22.62 27.22 3.33
N LEU A 449 22.88 26.17 2.57
CA LEU A 449 24.13 25.99 1.82
C LEU A 449 23.89 26.11 0.31
N ALA A 450 24.81 26.77 -0.40
CA ALA A 450 24.81 26.79 -1.85
C ALA A 450 25.00 25.36 -2.42
N PRO A 451 24.37 25.00 -3.56
CA PRO A 451 24.42 23.64 -4.11
C PRO A 451 25.84 23.08 -4.29
N ALA A 452 26.77 23.88 -4.79
CA ALA A 452 28.16 23.46 -4.98
C ALA A 452 28.84 23.06 -3.66
N ARG A 453 28.59 23.83 -2.58
CA ARG A 453 29.14 23.54 -1.25
C ARG A 453 28.49 22.32 -0.61
N LEU A 454 27.17 22.17 -0.76
CA LEU A 454 26.44 21.00 -0.30
C LEU A 454 26.94 19.73 -1.00
N ALA A 455 27.15 19.76 -2.32
CA ALA A 455 27.71 18.64 -3.07
C ALA A 455 29.12 18.25 -2.58
N GLU A 456 29.97 19.23 -2.30
CA GLU A 456 31.31 18.99 -1.76
C GLU A 456 31.26 18.32 -0.39
N LEU A 457 30.46 18.86 0.52
CA LEU A 457 30.27 18.31 1.87
C LEU A 457 29.70 16.90 1.82
N ALA A 458 28.70 16.66 0.97
CA ALA A 458 28.10 15.35 0.77
C ALA A 458 29.18 14.32 0.37
N ARG A 459 30.03 14.61 -0.62
CA ARG A 459 31.10 13.68 -1.02
C ARG A 459 32.05 13.35 0.13
N ARG A 460 32.43 14.35 0.94
CA ARG A 460 33.34 14.15 2.07
C ARG A 460 32.68 13.33 3.18
N PHE A 461 31.47 13.71 3.57
CA PHE A 461 30.69 13.05 4.61
C PHE A 461 30.47 11.56 4.28
N TRP A 462 29.91 11.28 3.10
CA TRP A 462 29.56 9.90 2.73
C TRP A 462 30.78 9.00 2.57
N ARG A 463 31.88 9.51 2.01
CA ARG A 463 33.13 8.73 1.93
C ARG A 463 33.70 8.44 3.31
N HIS A 464 33.72 9.44 4.18
CA HIS A 464 34.26 9.27 5.53
C HIS A 464 33.43 8.27 6.32
N VAL A 465 32.12 8.48 6.44
CA VAL A 465 31.25 7.62 7.23
C VAL A 465 31.20 6.19 6.69
N SER A 466 31.11 6.03 5.36
CA SER A 466 31.17 4.70 4.74
C SER A 466 32.50 3.98 4.95
N SER A 467 33.61 4.71 5.15
CA SER A 467 34.90 4.11 5.46
C SER A 467 35.11 3.82 6.95
N SER A 468 34.41 4.57 7.83
CA SER A 468 34.54 4.42 9.28
C SER A 468 33.65 3.33 9.86
N LEU A 469 32.50 3.06 9.24
CA LEU A 469 31.53 2.08 9.74
C LEU A 469 31.75 0.71 9.06
N GLU A 470 32.81 0.00 9.44
CA GLU A 470 33.21 -1.25 8.76
C GLU A 470 32.18 -2.39 8.91
N GLU A 471 31.40 -2.41 9.99
CA GLU A 471 30.46 -3.50 10.29
C GLU A 471 29.17 -3.46 9.45
N VAL A 472 28.92 -2.37 8.73
CA VAL A 472 27.68 -2.15 7.98
C VAL A 472 27.94 -1.54 6.61
N ASP A 473 27.06 -1.82 5.66
CA ASP A 473 27.01 -1.10 4.39
C ASP A 473 26.19 0.18 4.58
N VAL A 474 26.79 1.34 4.33
CA VAL A 474 26.10 2.63 4.47
C VAL A 474 25.29 2.97 3.23
N VAL A 475 24.04 3.36 3.42
CA VAL A 475 23.15 3.92 2.40
C VAL A 475 22.58 5.27 2.89
N ALA A 476 21.95 6.03 2.00
CA ALA A 476 21.42 7.37 2.26
C ALA A 476 19.89 7.46 2.23
N ALA A 477 19.20 6.34 1.97
CA ALA A 477 17.76 6.29 1.87
C ALA A 477 17.21 4.97 2.43
N LEU A 478 16.08 5.06 3.12
CA LEU A 478 15.29 3.93 3.59
C LEU A 478 13.83 4.38 3.62
N PRO A 479 13.04 4.10 2.58
CA PRO A 479 11.74 4.73 2.37
C PRO A 479 10.64 4.10 3.24
N GLU A 480 10.70 4.36 4.54
CA GLU A 480 9.75 3.91 5.56
C GLU A 480 8.97 5.11 6.12
N GLU A 481 7.66 4.95 6.27
CA GLU A 481 6.73 6.02 6.64
C GLU A 481 6.90 6.43 8.11
N GLU A 482 7.28 5.48 8.96
CA GLU A 482 7.55 5.69 10.38
C GLU A 482 8.65 6.73 10.65
N LEU A 483 9.55 6.94 9.69
CA LEU A 483 10.62 7.95 9.82
C LEU A 483 10.07 9.37 9.95
N TYR A 484 8.93 9.68 9.33
CA TYR A 484 8.34 11.02 9.46
C TYR A 484 7.93 11.36 10.90
N SER A 485 7.56 10.35 11.69
CA SER A 485 7.17 10.55 13.09
C SER A 485 8.35 10.86 14.00
N VAL A 486 9.55 10.36 13.68
CA VAL A 486 10.76 10.49 14.51
C VAL A 486 11.74 11.56 14.00
N ALA A 487 11.66 11.94 12.72
CA ALA A 487 12.58 12.85 12.05
C ALA A 487 11.87 14.14 11.58
N ARG A 488 11.17 14.80 12.50
CA ARG A 488 10.39 16.01 12.23
C ARG A 488 11.30 17.21 11.98
N ALA A 489 11.72 17.39 10.73
CA ALA A 489 12.51 18.54 10.30
C ALA A 489 12.08 19.02 8.91
N GLU A 490 12.21 20.32 8.67
CA GLU A 490 11.88 20.92 7.38
C GLU A 490 12.76 20.34 6.26
N GLY A 491 12.11 19.83 5.21
CA GLY A 491 12.80 19.22 4.06
C GLY A 491 13.34 17.81 4.32
N PHE A 492 13.04 17.21 5.48
CA PHE A 492 13.31 15.79 5.71
C PHE A 492 12.45 14.93 4.76
N ASN A 493 13.06 13.94 4.15
CA ASN A 493 12.38 12.83 3.49
C ASN A 493 13.27 11.58 3.55
N PRO A 494 12.69 10.37 3.48
CA PRO A 494 13.44 9.13 3.56
C PRO A 494 13.75 8.49 2.19
N LEU A 495 13.32 9.13 1.08
CA LEU A 495 13.56 8.64 -0.29
C LEU A 495 14.91 9.06 -0.86
N SER A 496 15.34 10.27 -0.52
CA SER A 496 16.61 10.86 -0.93
C SER A 496 17.33 11.44 0.29
N CYS A 497 18.64 11.57 0.15
CA CYS A 497 19.46 12.33 1.08
C CYS A 497 19.26 13.86 0.99
N LEU A 498 18.63 14.33 -0.09
CA LEU A 498 18.37 15.73 -0.40
C LEU A 498 16.90 16.07 -0.21
N SER A 499 16.64 17.32 0.15
CA SER A 499 15.28 17.85 0.28
C SER A 499 14.62 17.94 -1.10
N LEU A 500 13.42 17.36 -1.21
CA LEU A 500 12.60 17.36 -2.43
C LEU A 500 11.72 18.61 -2.56
N SER A 501 11.64 19.43 -1.52
CA SER A 501 10.90 20.69 -1.48
C SER A 501 11.75 21.92 -1.78
N THR A 502 13.07 21.76 -1.86
CA THR A 502 14.00 22.87 -2.10
C THR A 502 14.11 23.19 -3.58
N ARG A 503 13.83 24.44 -3.97
CA ARG A 503 13.84 24.91 -5.36
C ARG A 503 15.23 24.82 -5.99
N ARG A 504 15.33 23.99 -7.03
CA ARG A 504 16.55 23.65 -7.77
C ARG A 504 16.18 23.32 -9.21
N SER A 505 17.09 23.55 -10.15
CA SER A 505 16.92 23.00 -11.50
C SER A 505 17.18 21.49 -11.51
N LEU A 506 16.74 20.81 -12.57
CA LEU A 506 17.05 19.38 -12.79
C LEU A 506 18.55 19.08 -12.75
N GLU A 507 19.38 19.97 -13.27
CA GLU A 507 20.83 19.80 -13.33
C GLU A 507 21.48 19.94 -11.95
N GLU A 508 21.01 20.90 -11.14
CA GLU A 508 21.47 21.04 -9.75
C GLU A 508 21.12 19.82 -8.90
N GLN A 509 19.89 19.30 -9.04
CA GLN A 509 19.50 18.06 -8.36
C GLN A 509 20.39 16.89 -8.79
N ALA A 510 20.61 16.70 -10.09
CA ALA A 510 21.44 15.63 -10.61
C ALA A 510 22.89 15.72 -10.13
N VAL A 511 23.46 16.93 -10.01
CA VAL A 511 24.82 17.15 -9.46
C VAL A 511 24.90 16.69 -8.00
N LEU A 512 23.90 17.05 -7.19
CA LEU A 512 23.86 16.69 -5.77
C LEU A 512 23.61 15.19 -5.58
N GLU A 513 22.64 14.62 -6.28
CA GLU A 513 22.35 13.18 -6.24
C GLU A 513 23.53 12.36 -6.73
N GLY A 514 24.12 12.75 -7.85
CA GLY A 514 25.31 12.12 -8.39
C GLY A 514 26.51 12.15 -7.45
N ALA A 515 26.65 13.21 -6.64
CA ALA A 515 27.68 13.30 -5.62
C ALA A 515 27.51 12.24 -4.52
N VAL A 516 26.27 12.01 -4.06
CA VAL A 516 25.95 11.02 -3.03
C VAL A 516 25.98 9.60 -3.58
N GLN A 517 25.27 9.36 -4.69
CA GLN A 517 25.23 8.06 -5.33
C GLN A 517 26.61 7.63 -5.85
N GLY A 518 27.46 8.57 -6.25
CA GLY A 518 28.87 8.32 -6.58
C GLY A 518 29.68 7.86 -5.38
N ALA A 519 29.52 8.50 -4.22
CA ALA A 519 30.22 8.14 -2.99
C ALA A 519 29.77 6.77 -2.43
N LEU A 520 28.47 6.45 -2.55
CA LEU A 520 27.87 5.22 -2.03
C LEU A 520 27.68 4.13 -3.11
N ARG A 521 28.18 4.36 -4.32
CA ARG A 521 28.05 3.49 -5.50
C ARG A 521 26.61 3.13 -5.90
N GLY A 522 25.62 3.94 -5.58
CA GLY A 522 24.20 3.64 -5.71
C GLY A 522 23.52 4.29 -4.51
N GLY A 523 23.33 3.54 -3.43
CA GLY A 523 23.14 4.00 -2.04
C GLY A 523 21.99 4.98 -1.74
N SER A 524 21.35 5.55 -2.74
CA SER A 524 20.29 6.56 -2.67
C SER A 524 19.50 6.49 -3.96
N ALA A 525 18.45 7.32 -4.09
CA ALA A 525 17.67 7.43 -5.31
C ALA A 525 17.36 8.90 -5.58
N TRP A 526 17.27 9.27 -6.87
CA TRP A 526 16.73 10.55 -7.30
C TRP A 526 15.23 10.38 -7.61
N PRO A 527 14.32 10.75 -6.70
CA PRO A 527 12.89 10.73 -6.95
C PRO A 527 12.43 11.98 -7.69
N ILE A 528 11.64 11.79 -8.75
CA ILE A 528 11.06 12.87 -9.54
C ILE A 528 9.54 12.76 -9.49
N LEU A 529 8.88 13.78 -8.93
CA LEU A 529 7.43 13.91 -8.94
C LEU A 529 6.99 14.43 -10.32
N ALA A 530 6.03 13.76 -10.96
CA ALA A 530 5.45 14.22 -12.23
C ALA A 530 3.92 14.23 -12.11
N ARG A 531 3.30 15.38 -12.38
CA ARG A 531 1.83 15.51 -12.27
C ARG A 531 1.11 15.06 -13.54
N SER A 532 1.86 14.81 -14.60
CA SER A 532 1.38 14.42 -15.92
C SER A 532 2.15 13.23 -16.47
N TYR A 533 1.65 12.62 -17.55
CA TYR A 533 2.38 11.58 -18.26
C TYR A 533 3.71 12.13 -18.79
N LEU A 534 4.78 11.36 -18.60
CA LEU A 534 6.08 11.65 -19.18
C LEU A 534 6.04 11.42 -20.69
N THR A 535 6.63 12.33 -21.44
CA THR A 535 6.91 12.16 -22.86
C THR A 535 8.28 11.50 -23.05
N PHE A 536 8.47 10.86 -24.19
CA PHE A 536 9.77 10.27 -24.55
C PHE A 536 10.90 11.31 -24.53
N GLU A 537 10.66 12.51 -25.05
CA GLU A 537 11.65 13.59 -25.08
C GLU A 537 12.06 14.03 -23.67
N ARG A 538 11.09 14.24 -22.76
CA ARG A 538 11.35 14.59 -21.37
C ARG A 538 12.14 13.50 -20.65
N LEU A 539 11.71 12.25 -20.79
CA LEU A 539 12.41 11.11 -20.19
C LEU A 539 13.86 11.02 -20.66
N ASN A 540 14.09 11.10 -21.98
CA ASN A 540 15.43 11.04 -22.57
C ASN A 540 16.32 12.20 -22.08
N ARG A 541 15.76 13.41 -21.93
CA ARG A 541 16.49 14.56 -21.36
C ARG A 541 16.92 14.28 -19.92
N ILE A 542 16.02 13.82 -19.07
CA ILE A 542 16.29 13.51 -17.66
C ILE A 542 17.39 12.45 -17.55
N LEU A 543 17.31 11.38 -18.33
CA LEU A 543 18.29 10.30 -18.31
C LEU A 543 19.69 10.77 -18.73
N LYS A 544 19.78 11.60 -19.79
CA LYS A 544 21.07 12.20 -20.20
C LYS A 544 21.68 13.09 -19.12
N ILE A 545 20.87 13.87 -18.42
CA ILE A 545 21.32 14.69 -17.28
C ILE A 545 21.83 13.77 -16.16
N ALA A 546 21.05 12.74 -15.82
CA ALA A 546 21.37 11.78 -14.77
C ALA A 546 22.71 11.04 -15.07
N GLU A 547 22.92 10.59 -16.30
CA GLU A 547 24.17 9.96 -16.74
C GLU A 547 25.37 10.89 -16.62
N ARG A 548 25.24 12.10 -17.19
CA ARG A 548 26.29 13.12 -17.19
C ARG A 548 26.80 13.41 -15.77
N HIS A 549 25.90 13.41 -14.79
CA HIS A 549 26.22 13.72 -13.41
C HIS A 549 26.47 12.49 -12.52
N GLY A 550 26.46 11.27 -13.09
CA GLY A 550 26.81 10.07 -12.35
C GLY A 550 25.68 9.50 -11.47
N VAL A 551 24.44 9.93 -11.69
CA VAL A 551 23.25 9.34 -11.05
C VAL A 551 23.07 7.92 -11.57
N LYS A 552 22.88 6.97 -10.66
CA LYS A 552 22.72 5.54 -10.96
C LYS A 552 21.31 5.02 -10.71
N ARG A 553 20.56 5.70 -9.83
CA ARG A 553 19.22 5.32 -9.37
C ARG A 553 18.27 6.51 -9.50
N LEU A 554 17.17 6.27 -10.18
CA LEU A 554 16.14 7.26 -10.51
C LEU A 554 14.77 6.61 -10.36
N THR A 555 13.79 7.34 -9.85
CA THR A 555 12.41 6.85 -9.78
C THR A 555 11.42 7.97 -10.06
N PHE A 556 10.29 7.59 -10.64
CA PHE A 556 9.20 8.51 -10.98
C PHE A 556 8.01 8.28 -10.08
N HIS A 557 7.46 9.38 -9.57
CA HIS A 557 6.30 9.41 -8.69
C HIS A 557 5.21 10.15 -9.43
N LEU A 558 4.37 9.42 -10.16
CA LEU A 558 3.24 10.00 -10.85
C LEU A 558 2.04 10.10 -9.91
N GLU A 559 1.08 10.93 -10.27
CA GLU A 559 -0.22 10.98 -9.61
C GLU A 559 -1.25 10.32 -10.50
N PHE A 560 -2.17 9.54 -9.91
CA PHE A 560 -3.22 8.86 -10.67
C PHE A 560 -4.59 9.02 -10.05
N THR A 561 -5.61 8.95 -10.90
CA THR A 561 -7.01 8.78 -10.51
C THR A 561 -7.48 7.41 -10.98
N ALA A 562 -7.87 6.57 -10.02
CA ALA A 562 -8.44 5.25 -10.27
C ALA A 562 -9.96 5.26 -10.06
N CYS A 563 -10.72 4.87 -11.08
CA CYS A 563 -12.18 4.82 -11.01
C CYS A 563 -12.66 3.53 -10.33
N ARG A 564 -13.51 3.65 -9.30
CA ARG A 564 -14.12 2.48 -8.64
C ARG A 564 -15.21 1.82 -9.47
N ALA A 565 -15.90 2.58 -10.35
CA ALA A 565 -16.96 2.06 -11.20
C ALA A 565 -16.45 1.27 -12.43
N CYS A 566 -15.61 1.88 -13.27
CA CYS A 566 -15.11 1.26 -14.52
C CYS A 566 -13.67 0.74 -14.45
N ARG A 567 -12.98 0.90 -13.31
CA ARG A 567 -11.58 0.50 -13.10
C ARG A 567 -10.53 1.23 -13.96
N ASN A 568 -10.93 2.22 -14.76
CA ASN A 568 -10.00 3.05 -15.52
C ASN A 568 -9.04 3.80 -14.58
N VAL A 569 -7.76 3.80 -14.92
CA VAL A 569 -6.72 4.59 -14.24
C VAL A 569 -6.18 5.62 -15.21
N GLY A 570 -6.15 6.89 -14.81
CA GLY A 570 -5.58 7.98 -15.62
C GLY A 570 -4.63 8.84 -14.79
N ALA A 571 -3.64 9.44 -15.44
CA ALA A 571 -2.71 10.35 -14.77
C ALA A 571 -3.40 11.66 -14.30
N GLY A 572 -2.86 12.20 -13.20
CA GLY A 572 -3.32 13.39 -12.50
C GLY A 572 -4.43 13.10 -11.49
N LEU A 573 -4.60 14.02 -10.55
CA LEU A 573 -5.64 13.99 -9.53
C LEU A 573 -6.92 14.68 -10.05
N ARG A 574 -7.96 13.91 -10.35
CA ARG A 574 -9.22 14.37 -10.96
C ARG A 574 -10.39 14.00 -10.07
N GLY A 575 -11.38 14.87 -9.95
CA GLY A 575 -12.61 14.60 -9.18
C GLY A 575 -13.59 13.62 -9.86
N ILE A 576 -13.40 13.35 -11.15
CA ILE A 576 -14.27 12.48 -11.96
C ILE A 576 -13.43 11.59 -12.88
N CYS A 577 -13.96 10.41 -13.20
CA CYS A 577 -13.34 9.49 -14.15
C CYS A 577 -13.42 10.04 -15.57
N SER A 578 -12.29 10.15 -16.28
CA SER A 578 -12.26 10.61 -17.67
C SER A 578 -12.85 9.61 -18.68
N PHE A 579 -13.15 8.38 -18.26
CA PHE A 579 -13.71 7.35 -19.12
C PHE A 579 -15.24 7.22 -18.96
N CYS A 580 -15.72 7.00 -17.73
CA CYS A 580 -17.15 6.80 -17.46
C CYS A 580 -17.85 7.95 -16.72
N LEU A 581 -17.15 9.06 -16.46
CA LEU A 581 -17.64 10.26 -15.76
C LEU A 581 -18.14 10.03 -14.32
N SER A 582 -17.89 8.85 -13.74
CA SER A 582 -18.20 8.59 -12.33
C SER A 582 -17.39 9.48 -11.40
N ALA A 583 -18.04 10.04 -10.38
CA ALA A 583 -17.37 10.72 -9.25
C ALA A 583 -16.82 9.73 -8.21
N SER A 584 -17.10 8.42 -8.35
CA SER A 584 -16.57 7.38 -7.46
C SER A 584 -15.14 7.04 -7.88
N VAL A 585 -14.20 7.90 -7.49
CA VAL A 585 -12.78 7.79 -7.80
C VAL A 585 -11.94 7.73 -6.53
N SER A 586 -10.77 7.11 -6.64
CA SER A 586 -9.71 7.13 -5.64
C SER A 586 -8.49 7.82 -6.24
N HIS A 587 -7.88 8.73 -5.48
CA HIS A 587 -6.62 9.36 -5.83
C HIS A 587 -5.49 8.49 -5.34
N LEU A 588 -4.61 8.06 -6.24
CA LEU A 588 -3.44 7.25 -5.93
C LEU A 588 -2.21 8.13 -6.09
N ILE A 589 -1.41 8.20 -5.03
CA ILE A 589 -0.10 8.85 -5.05
C ILE A 589 0.96 7.90 -4.52
N ARG A 590 2.22 8.20 -4.81
CA ARG A 590 3.36 7.40 -4.37
C ARG A 590 4.24 8.25 -3.46
N PRO A 591 3.90 8.40 -2.16
CA PRO A 591 4.72 9.19 -1.25
C PRO A 591 6.09 8.54 -1.04
N LEU A 592 6.16 7.21 -1.02
CA LEU A 592 7.38 6.44 -0.81
C LEU A 592 7.55 5.42 -1.94
N THR A 593 7.53 4.12 -1.65
CA THR A 593 7.85 3.05 -2.59
C THR A 593 6.65 2.56 -3.37
N LEU A 594 5.46 2.57 -2.77
CA LEU A 594 4.23 2.00 -3.32
C LEU A 594 3.18 3.08 -3.55
N TYR A 595 2.29 2.85 -4.52
CA TYR A 595 1.09 3.66 -4.69
C TYR A 595 0.09 3.37 -3.58
N LYS A 596 -0.35 4.41 -2.88
CA LYS A 596 -1.36 4.36 -1.82
C LYS A 596 -2.51 5.33 -2.14
N PRO A 597 -3.74 5.05 -1.68
CA PRO A 597 -4.81 6.04 -1.68
C PRO A 597 -4.38 7.30 -0.91
N LEU A 598 -4.68 8.47 -1.46
CA LEU A 598 -4.30 9.77 -0.90
C LEU A 598 -4.72 9.93 0.57
N ASP A 599 -5.93 9.50 0.90
CA ASP A 599 -6.52 9.60 2.25
C ASP A 599 -6.12 8.43 3.18
N SER A 600 -5.18 7.59 2.75
CA SER A 600 -4.60 6.52 3.58
C SER A 600 -3.19 6.84 4.09
N ILE A 601 -2.65 8.00 3.74
CA ILE A 601 -1.27 8.38 4.01
C ILE A 601 -1.24 9.20 5.29
N ALA A 602 -0.26 8.94 6.16
CA ALA A 602 -0.07 9.73 7.38
C ALA A 602 0.09 11.22 7.06
N SER A 603 -0.43 12.07 7.93
CA SER A 603 -0.46 13.53 7.73
C SER A 603 0.94 14.09 7.45
N GLU A 604 1.95 13.67 8.21
CA GLU A 604 3.34 14.11 8.04
C GLU A 604 3.93 13.70 6.68
N ALA A 605 3.66 12.46 6.24
CA ALA A 605 4.11 11.97 4.94
C ALA A 605 3.41 12.69 3.79
N LEU A 606 2.13 13.03 3.97
CA LEU A 606 1.34 13.76 2.98
C LEU A 606 1.75 15.24 2.89
N GLU A 607 2.07 15.87 4.02
CA GLU A 607 2.63 17.23 4.08
C GLU A 607 3.96 17.31 3.34
N GLU A 608 4.88 16.39 3.63
CA GLU A 608 6.15 16.32 2.90
C GLU A 608 5.90 16.09 1.41
N TYR A 609 5.05 15.14 1.03
CA TYR A 609 4.76 14.85 -0.38
C TYR A 609 4.23 16.06 -1.13
N ARG A 610 3.31 16.82 -0.52
CA ARG A 610 2.72 18.04 -1.10
C ARG A 610 3.73 19.19 -1.21
N SER A 611 4.77 19.19 -0.38
CA SER A 611 5.83 20.19 -0.44
C SER A 611 6.85 19.94 -1.55
N ARG A 612 6.83 18.74 -2.17
CA ARG A 612 7.78 18.37 -3.22
C ARG A 612 7.56 19.19 -4.48
N LEU A 613 8.66 19.52 -5.14
CA LEU A 613 8.63 20.16 -6.44
C LEU A 613 8.36 19.12 -7.52
N SER A 614 7.40 19.42 -8.39
CA SER A 614 7.09 18.65 -9.57
C SER A 614 8.10 18.90 -10.68
N LEU A 615 8.25 17.93 -11.59
CA LEU A 615 9.10 18.03 -12.77
C LEU A 615 8.80 19.31 -13.56
N GLU A 616 7.53 19.67 -13.68
CA GLU A 616 7.10 20.90 -14.31
C GLU A 616 7.72 22.15 -13.65
N GLU A 617 7.75 22.21 -12.31
CA GLU A 617 8.37 23.31 -11.56
C GLU A 617 9.91 23.29 -11.64
N LEU A 618 10.52 22.11 -11.76
CA LEU A 618 11.97 21.93 -11.93
C LEU A 618 12.46 22.31 -13.33
N GLU A 619 11.58 22.32 -14.34
CA GLU A 619 11.89 22.76 -15.70
C GLU A 619 11.78 24.29 -15.88
N GLU A 620 11.01 24.97 -15.02
CA GLU A 620 10.80 26.43 -15.04
C GLU A 620 11.88 27.23 -14.27
N GLY A 621 12.63 26.57 -13.38
CA GLY A 621 13.72 27.15 -12.59
C GLY A 621 15.08 26.87 -13.21
#